data_AF-A0A2S9A8H9-F1
#
_entry.id   AF-A0A2S9A8H9-F1
#
_cell.length_a   1.000
_cell.length_b   1.000
_cell.length_c   1.000
_cell.angle_alpha   90.00
_cell.angle_beta   90.00
_cell.angle_gamma   90.00
#
_symmetry.space_group_name_H-M   'P 1'
#
loop_
_entity.id
_entity.type
_entity.pdbx_description
1 polymer ?
#
loop_
_entity_poly.entity_id
_entity_poly.type
_entity_poly.pdbx_seq_one_letter_code
_entity_poly.pdbx_strand_id
1 'polypeptide(L)'
;MSPSPVSSTPILRRTLIWSAVATGILAVIAGGVGYIVAQGQGLVSGLLGVLLAALFLAITGISILVANRWYGEPLYVQLFFAIVLGGWLLKLGIFFLVMVLISGQPWIHPTVFILSFVAGVLMSLVIDAVTLMKMRLPVVSDASLPTEVPEDRAPGAANSTPEGGSAS
;
A
#
# COMPACT_ATOMS: atom_id res chain seq x y z
N MET A 1 -11.90 -23.04 23.63
CA MET A 1 -12.41 -22.78 22.27
C MET A 1 -12.33 -21.28 22.05
N SER A 2 -11.31 -20.83 21.35
CA SER A 2 -10.97 -19.41 21.19
C SER A 2 -11.21 -18.99 19.73
N PRO A 3 -11.59 -17.73 19.47
CA PRO A 3 -12.66 -17.39 18.52
C PRO A 3 -12.24 -17.34 17.05
N SER A 4 -13.24 -17.59 16.21
CA SER A 4 -13.36 -17.46 14.75
C SER A 4 -12.35 -16.53 14.03
N PRO A 5 -11.75 -17.01 12.91
CA PRO A 5 -10.84 -16.22 12.10
C PRO A 5 -11.60 -15.09 11.43
N VAL A 6 -11.17 -13.85 11.66
CA VAL A 6 -11.57 -12.72 10.82
C VAL A 6 -11.15 -13.04 9.39
N SER A 7 -12.11 -13.44 8.56
CA SER A 7 -11.86 -13.69 7.14
C SER A 7 -11.40 -12.38 6.51
N SER A 8 -10.12 -12.29 6.13
CA SER A 8 -9.51 -11.12 5.48
C SER A 8 -10.05 -10.84 4.07
N THR A 9 -10.98 -11.67 3.59
CA THR A 9 -11.55 -11.62 2.24
C THR A 9 -12.37 -10.35 1.95
N PRO A 10 -13.20 -9.79 2.86
CA PRO A 10 -14.00 -8.61 2.55
C PRO A 10 -13.16 -7.35 2.45
N ILE A 11 -12.14 -7.18 3.30
CA ILE A 11 -11.23 -6.03 3.28
C ILE A 11 -10.36 -6.06 2.03
N LEU A 12 -9.73 -7.20 1.73
CA LEU A 12 -8.91 -7.35 0.53
C LEU A 12 -9.74 -7.12 -0.74
N ARG A 13 -10.96 -7.65 -0.78
CA ARG A 13 -11.90 -7.42 -1.89
C ARG A 13 -12.29 -5.96 -2.01
N ARG A 14 -12.52 -5.26 -0.90
CA ARG A 14 -12.87 -3.83 -0.93
C ARG A 14 -11.71 -2.98 -1.45
N THR A 15 -10.48 -3.25 -1.02
CA THR A 15 -9.28 -2.59 -1.54
C THR A 15 -9.09 -2.85 -3.04
N LEU A 16 -9.26 -4.11 -3.49
CA LEU A 16 -9.17 -4.47 -4.91
C LEU A 16 -10.25 -3.80 -5.77
N ILE A 17 -11.48 -3.69 -5.26
CA ILE A 17 -12.56 -3.01 -5.98
C ILE A 17 -12.27 -1.51 -6.09
N TRP A 18 -11.82 -0.87 -5.01
CA TRP A 18 -11.49 0.55 -5.03
C TRP A 18 -10.33 0.87 -5.97
N SER A 19 -9.28 0.05 -5.97
CA SER A 19 -8.16 0.22 -6.91
C SER A 19 -8.61 0.02 -8.35
N ALA A 20 -9.41 -1.02 -8.63
CA ALA A 20 -9.95 -1.26 -9.97
C ALA A 20 -10.85 -0.12 -10.46
N VAL A 21 -11.71 0.43 -9.59
CA VAL A 21 -12.58 1.57 -9.93
C VAL A 21 -11.75 2.82 -10.22
N ALA A 22 -10.75 3.13 -9.37
CA ALA A 22 -9.86 4.26 -9.59
C ALA A 22 -9.09 4.16 -10.91
N THR A 23 -8.55 2.97 -11.21
CA THR A 23 -7.89 2.70 -12.51
C THR A 23 -8.88 2.82 -13.67
N GLY A 24 -10.11 2.34 -13.51
CA GLY A 24 -11.16 2.46 -14.53
C GLY A 24 -11.51 3.92 -14.86
N ILE A 25 -11.71 4.76 -13.83
CA ILE A 25 -11.97 6.20 -14.00
C ILE A 25 -10.81 6.87 -14.75
N LEU A 26 -9.57 6.58 -14.32
CA LEU A 26 -8.39 7.12 -14.97
C LEU A 26 -8.27 6.65 -16.43
N ALA A 27 -8.58 5.39 -16.72
CA ALA A 27 -8.57 4.85 -18.08
C ALA A 27 -9.58 5.56 -18.99
N VAL A 28 -10.78 5.86 -18.48
CA VAL A 28 -11.80 6.63 -19.22
C VAL A 28 -11.31 8.06 -19.49
N ILE A 29 -10.73 8.73 -18.50
CA ILE A 29 -10.23 10.11 -18.66
C ILE A 29 -9.06 10.15 -19.64
N ALA A 30 -8.03 9.33 -19.42
CA ALA A 30 -6.83 9.31 -20.27
C ALA A 30 -7.15 8.83 -21.68
N GLY A 31 -8.02 7.81 -21.82
CA GLY A 31 -8.48 7.33 -23.11
C GLY A 31 -9.30 8.38 -23.87
N GLY A 32 -10.20 9.07 -23.18
CA GLY A 32 -11.01 10.16 -23.77
C GLY A 32 -10.15 11.33 -24.22
N VAL A 33 -9.25 11.82 -23.35
CA VAL A 33 -8.31 12.90 -23.70
C VAL A 33 -7.38 12.47 -24.83
N GLY A 34 -6.84 11.25 -24.77
CA GLY A 34 -6.00 10.69 -25.83
C GLY A 34 -6.74 10.61 -27.17
N TYR A 35 -7.99 10.17 -27.17
CA TYR A 35 -8.82 10.10 -28.37
C TYR A 35 -9.06 11.49 -28.99
N ILE A 36 -9.35 12.51 -28.18
CA ILE A 36 -9.54 13.87 -28.69
C ILE A 36 -8.26 14.40 -29.35
N VAL A 37 -7.09 14.12 -28.78
CA VAL A 37 -5.80 14.65 -29.25
C VAL A 37 -5.28 13.93 -30.48
N ALA A 38 -5.34 12.59 -30.51
CA ALA A 38 -4.70 11.78 -31.55
C ALA A 38 -5.56 10.59 -32.03
N GLN A 39 -6.88 10.69 -31.87
CA GLN A 39 -7.86 9.72 -32.37
C GLN A 39 -7.55 8.29 -31.87
N GLY A 40 -7.60 7.29 -32.75
CA GLY A 40 -7.35 5.90 -32.38
C GLY A 40 -5.96 5.67 -31.75
N GLN A 41 -4.92 6.33 -32.27
CA GLN A 41 -3.57 6.19 -31.73
C GLN A 41 -3.45 6.77 -30.32
N GLY A 42 -4.07 7.93 -30.10
CA GLY A 42 -4.11 8.56 -28.78
C GLY A 42 -4.91 7.77 -27.75
N LEU A 43 -6.02 7.16 -28.15
CA LEU A 43 -6.79 6.27 -27.27
C LEU A 43 -5.94 5.08 -26.79
N VAL A 44 -5.30 4.35 -27.71
CA VAL A 44 -4.46 3.19 -27.39
C VAL A 44 -3.28 3.61 -26.51
N SER A 45 -2.63 4.73 -26.86
CA SER A 45 -1.49 5.27 -26.12
C SER A 45 -1.88 5.68 -24.69
N GLY A 46 -3.04 6.32 -24.54
CA GLY A 46 -3.55 6.74 -23.23
C GLY A 46 -3.87 5.55 -22.34
N LEU A 47 -4.57 4.55 -22.89
CA LEU A 47 -4.90 3.32 -22.16
C LEU A 47 -3.65 2.53 -21.76
N LEU A 48 -2.65 2.41 -22.65
CA LEU A 48 -1.39 1.75 -22.32
C LEU A 48 -0.60 2.49 -21.25
N GLY A 49 -0.59 3.83 -21.27
CA GLY A 49 0.04 4.64 -20.22
C GLY A 49 -0.60 4.39 -18.85
N VAL A 50 -1.93 4.35 -18.80
CA VAL A 50 -2.67 4.04 -17.56
C VAL A 50 -2.43 2.60 -17.10
N LEU A 51 -2.44 1.64 -18.03
CA LEU A 51 -2.16 0.23 -17.74
C LEU A 51 -0.77 0.07 -17.11
N LEU A 52 0.25 0.72 -17.68
CA LEU A 52 1.61 0.66 -17.16
C LEU A 52 1.72 1.30 -15.76
N ALA A 53 1.06 2.44 -15.53
CA ALA A 53 1.03 3.07 -14.21
C ALA A 53 0.36 2.15 -13.17
N ALA A 54 -0.77 1.53 -13.52
CA ALA A 54 -1.47 0.57 -12.67
C ALA A 54 -0.62 -0.68 -12.38
N LEU A 55 0.11 -1.18 -13.39
CA LEU A 55 1.05 -2.29 -13.21
C LEU A 55 2.16 -1.92 -12.21
N PHE A 56 2.70 -0.71 -12.28
CA PHE A 56 3.74 -0.26 -11.35
C PHE A 56 3.20 -0.16 -9.92
N LEU A 57 1.98 0.36 -9.76
CA LEU A 57 1.33 0.39 -8.45
C LEU A 57 1.11 -1.04 -7.91
N ALA A 58 0.62 -1.95 -8.76
CA ALA A 58 0.39 -3.34 -8.39
C ALA A 58 1.67 -4.05 -7.95
N ILE A 59 2.79 -3.86 -8.65
CA ILE A 59 4.09 -4.44 -8.26
C ILE A 59 4.50 -3.94 -6.87
N THR A 60 4.28 -2.66 -6.54
CA THR A 60 4.55 -2.15 -5.19
C THR A 60 3.67 -2.82 -4.14
N GLY A 61 2.36 -2.90 -4.36
CA GLY A 61 1.45 -3.53 -3.41
C GLY A 61 1.81 -5.01 -3.21
N ILE A 62 2.03 -5.74 -4.30
CA ILE A 62 2.38 -7.17 -4.28
C ILE A 62 3.71 -7.39 -3.57
N SER A 63 4.75 -6.58 -3.83
CA SER A 63 6.04 -6.76 -3.17
C SER A 63 5.93 -6.64 -1.65
N ILE A 64 5.13 -5.69 -1.17
CA ILE A 64 4.87 -5.50 0.27
C ILE A 64 4.07 -6.68 0.83
N LEU A 65 2.99 -7.10 0.15
CA LEU A 65 2.15 -8.22 0.59
C LEU A 65 2.97 -9.53 0.67
N VAL A 66 3.80 -9.76 -0.33
CA VAL A 66 4.71 -10.91 -0.37
C VAL A 66 5.69 -10.79 0.78
N ALA A 67 6.40 -9.67 0.93
CA ALA A 67 7.37 -9.48 2.01
C ALA A 67 6.78 -9.66 3.42
N ASN A 68 5.54 -9.22 3.64
CA ASN A 68 4.87 -9.34 4.93
C ASN A 68 4.52 -10.80 5.31
N ARG A 69 4.60 -11.75 4.37
CA ARG A 69 4.37 -13.18 4.64
C ARG A 69 5.41 -13.77 5.60
N TRP A 70 6.61 -13.21 5.65
CA TRP A 70 7.71 -13.66 6.53
C TRP A 70 7.78 -12.87 7.84
N TYR A 71 6.73 -12.12 8.18
CA TYR A 71 6.71 -11.32 9.40
C TYR A 71 6.89 -12.19 10.65
N GLY A 72 7.84 -11.82 11.51
CA GLY A 72 8.17 -12.54 12.74
C GLY A 72 9.32 -13.55 12.63
N GLU A 73 9.84 -13.81 11.43
CA GLU A 73 11.05 -14.64 11.26
C GLU A 73 12.35 -13.84 11.52
N PRO A 74 13.44 -14.49 11.98
CA PRO A 74 14.74 -13.84 12.20
C PRO A 74 15.30 -13.12 10.97
N LEU A 75 14.96 -13.61 9.76
CA LEU A 75 15.43 -13.08 8.48
C LEU A 75 14.45 -12.09 7.83
N TYR A 76 13.35 -11.74 8.50
CA TYR A 76 12.28 -10.90 7.95
C TYR A 76 12.81 -9.62 7.30
N VAL A 77 13.68 -8.88 8.00
CA VAL A 77 14.22 -7.61 7.51
C VAL A 77 15.00 -7.78 6.22
N GLN A 78 15.85 -8.82 6.13
CA GLN A 78 16.67 -9.06 4.93
C GLN A 78 15.81 -9.47 3.74
N LEU A 79 14.83 -10.37 3.95
CA LEU A 79 13.89 -10.78 2.91
C LEU A 79 13.02 -9.61 2.46
N PHE A 80 12.54 -8.78 3.38
CA PHE A 80 11.77 -7.58 3.07
C PHE A 80 12.56 -6.64 2.15
N PHE A 81 13.80 -6.30 2.53
CA PHE A 81 14.64 -5.45 1.68
C PHE A 81 14.93 -6.09 0.32
N ALA A 82 15.26 -7.38 0.28
CA ALA A 82 15.53 -8.09 -0.97
C ALA A 82 14.31 -8.06 -1.92
N ILE A 83 13.10 -8.27 -1.40
CA ILE A 83 11.86 -8.25 -2.19
C ILE A 83 11.52 -6.83 -2.65
N VAL A 84 11.68 -5.82 -1.80
CA VAL A 84 11.38 -4.43 -2.16
C VAL A 84 12.38 -3.91 -3.20
N LEU A 85 13.69 -4.14 -3.00
CA LEU A 85 14.74 -3.83 -3.98
C LEU A 85 14.54 -4.62 -5.27
N GLY A 86 14.19 -5.90 -5.17
CA GLY A 86 13.88 -6.74 -6.33
C GLY A 86 12.67 -6.24 -7.11
N GLY A 87 11.60 -5.83 -6.42
CA GLY A 87 10.42 -5.21 -7.03
C GLY A 87 10.73 -3.89 -7.74
N TRP A 88 11.64 -3.09 -7.17
CA TRP A 88 12.14 -1.89 -7.84
C TRP A 88 12.92 -2.21 -9.12
N LEU A 89 13.83 -3.19 -9.06
CA LEU A 89 14.61 -3.62 -10.23
C LEU A 89 13.71 -4.22 -11.31
N LEU A 90 12.71 -5.02 -10.92
CA LEU A 90 11.70 -5.57 -11.82
C LEU A 90 10.95 -4.45 -12.55
N LYS A 91 10.55 -3.39 -11.85
CA LYS A 91 9.91 -2.23 -12.49
C LYS A 91 10.80 -1.56 -13.52
N LEU A 92 12.09 -1.38 -13.23
CA LEU A 92 13.02 -0.81 -14.21
C LEU A 92 13.14 -1.70 -15.46
N GLY A 93 13.25 -3.02 -15.26
CA GLY A 93 13.29 -3.98 -16.36
C GLY A 93 12.02 -3.93 -17.21
N ILE A 94 10.84 -3.93 -16.57
CA ILE A 94 9.54 -3.81 -17.25
C ILE A 94 9.42 -2.47 -17.97
N PHE A 95 9.82 -1.36 -17.34
CA PHE A 95 9.80 -0.03 -17.94
C PHE A 95 10.60 -0.02 -19.25
N PHE A 96 11.84 -0.49 -19.17
CA PHE A 96 12.74 -0.55 -20.31
C PHE A 96 12.20 -1.46 -21.40
N LEU A 97 11.73 -2.65 -21.02
CA LEU A 97 11.12 -3.61 -21.95
C LEU A 97 9.93 -2.97 -22.69
N VAL A 98 8.99 -2.36 -21.96
CA VAL A 98 7.84 -1.68 -22.57
C VAL A 98 8.29 -0.55 -23.49
N MET A 99 9.25 0.28 -23.06
CA MET A 99 9.76 1.38 -23.88
C MET A 99 10.39 0.87 -25.19
N VAL A 100 11.15 -0.22 -25.14
CA VAL A 100 11.71 -0.86 -26.34
C VAL A 100 10.61 -1.42 -27.24
N LEU A 101 9.59 -2.09 -26.67
CA LEU A 101 8.49 -2.65 -27.45
C LEU A 101 7.65 -1.58 -28.17
N ILE A 102 7.39 -0.45 -27.52
CA ILE A 102 6.58 0.64 -28.10
C ILE A 102 7.41 1.56 -28.99
N SER A 103 8.73 1.51 -28.90
CA SER A 103 9.62 2.36 -29.70
C SER A 103 9.44 2.09 -31.18
N GLY A 104 9.24 3.16 -31.96
CA GLY A 104 9.06 3.09 -33.41
C GLY A 104 7.71 2.51 -33.88
N GLN A 105 6.78 2.23 -32.97
CA GLN A 105 5.47 1.72 -33.34
C GLN A 105 4.58 2.84 -33.92
N PRO A 106 4.03 2.67 -35.14
CA PRO A 106 3.29 3.74 -35.82
C PRO A 106 1.92 4.03 -35.20
N TRP A 107 1.42 3.15 -34.34
CA TRP A 107 0.13 3.26 -33.66
C TRP A 107 0.23 3.87 -32.25
N ILE A 108 1.45 4.18 -31.80
CA ILE A 108 1.72 4.84 -30.52
C ILE A 108 1.98 6.33 -30.75
N HIS A 109 1.27 7.17 -30.02
CA HIS A 109 1.54 8.60 -29.92
C HIS A 109 2.37 8.85 -28.64
N PRO A 110 3.69 9.09 -28.74
CA PRO A 110 4.59 9.08 -27.58
C PRO A 110 4.20 10.08 -26.50
N THR A 111 3.81 11.30 -26.89
CA THR A 111 3.40 12.35 -25.95
C THR A 111 2.17 11.97 -25.14
N VAL A 112 1.15 11.37 -25.77
CA VAL A 112 -0.08 10.96 -25.09
C VAL A 112 0.21 9.80 -24.14
N PHE A 113 1.04 8.84 -24.56
CA PHE A 113 1.47 7.74 -23.71
C PHE A 113 2.19 8.24 -22.45
N ILE A 114 3.22 9.09 -22.61
CA ILE A 114 4.01 9.62 -21.49
C ILE A 114 3.12 10.45 -20.55
N LEU A 115 2.30 11.35 -21.08
CA LEU A 115 1.42 12.18 -20.27
C LEU A 115 0.40 11.34 -19.50
N SER A 116 -0.16 10.30 -20.13
CA SER A 116 -1.13 9.41 -19.48
C SER A 116 -0.47 8.55 -18.40
N PHE A 117 0.75 8.06 -18.65
CA PHE A 117 1.55 7.35 -17.65
C PHE A 117 1.87 8.24 -16.45
N VAL A 118 2.40 9.44 -16.69
CA VAL A 118 2.73 10.41 -15.63
C VAL A 118 1.48 10.82 -14.86
N ALA A 119 0.39 11.15 -15.54
CA ALA A 119 -0.88 11.47 -14.91
C ALA A 119 -1.39 10.32 -14.04
N GLY A 120 -1.24 9.08 -14.49
CA GLY A 120 -1.62 7.91 -13.69
C GLY A 120 -0.78 7.72 -12.43
N VAL A 121 0.54 7.91 -12.53
CA VAL A 121 1.43 7.86 -11.36
C VAL A 121 1.11 8.99 -10.37
N LEU A 122 0.89 10.22 -10.87
CA LEU A 122 0.52 11.36 -10.03
C LEU A 122 -0.85 11.16 -9.36
N MET A 123 -1.83 10.64 -10.09
CA MET A 123 -3.16 10.34 -9.53
C MET A 123 -3.06 9.30 -8.41
N SER A 124 -2.28 8.24 -8.61
CA SER A 124 -2.01 7.25 -7.56
C SER A 124 -1.41 7.92 -6.32
N LEU A 125 -0.38 8.75 -6.50
CA LEU A 125 0.28 9.43 -5.39
C LEU A 125 -0.67 10.35 -4.62
N VAL A 126 -1.56 11.05 -5.32
CA VAL A 126 -2.60 11.88 -4.69
C VAL A 126 -3.57 11.01 -3.89
N ILE A 127 -4.01 9.86 -4.44
CA ILE A 127 -4.87 8.92 -3.72
C ILE A 127 -4.17 8.41 -2.46
N ASP A 128 -2.89 8.05 -2.56
CA ASP A 128 -2.10 7.59 -1.43
C ASP A 128 -1.99 8.69 -0.36
N ALA A 129 -1.61 9.91 -0.74
CA ALA A 129 -1.50 11.06 0.16
C ALA A 129 -2.83 11.39 0.86
N VAL A 130 -3.94 11.43 0.10
CA VAL A 130 -5.28 11.67 0.66
C VAL A 130 -5.71 10.55 1.59
N THR A 131 -5.41 9.31 1.25
CA THR A 131 -5.71 8.15 2.10
C THR A 131 -4.92 8.21 3.41
N LEU A 132 -3.63 8.52 3.34
CA LEU A 132 -2.78 8.71 4.51
C LEU A 132 -3.29 9.85 5.41
N MET A 133 -3.68 10.99 4.84
CA MET A 133 -4.26 12.11 5.62
C MET A 133 -5.61 11.76 6.27
N LYS A 134 -6.40 10.89 5.65
CA LYS A 134 -7.70 10.44 6.19
C LYS A 134 -7.57 9.35 7.24
N MET A 135 -6.46 8.63 7.26
CA MET A 135 -6.10 7.79 8.38
C MET A 135 -5.76 8.70 9.57
N ARG A 136 -6.78 9.15 10.30
CA ARG A 136 -6.61 9.60 11.69
C ARG A 136 -6.06 8.39 12.43
N LEU A 137 -4.75 8.31 12.57
CA LEU A 137 -4.09 7.35 13.44
C LEU A 137 -4.79 7.49 14.79
N PRO A 138 -5.42 6.43 15.33
CA PRO A 138 -5.69 6.36 16.76
C PRO A 138 -4.31 6.41 17.41
N VAL A 139 -3.83 7.63 17.67
CA VAL A 139 -2.70 7.84 18.56
C VAL A 139 -3.16 7.17 19.84
N VAL A 140 -2.43 6.13 20.22
CA VAL A 140 -2.79 5.24 21.32
C VAL A 140 -2.89 6.09 22.59
N SER A 141 -4.08 6.60 22.89
CA SER A 141 -4.44 7.16 24.19
C SER A 141 -4.78 6.04 25.19
N ASP A 142 -4.87 4.79 24.71
CA ASP A 142 -5.18 3.58 25.50
C ASP A 142 -3.93 2.82 25.98
N ALA A 143 -2.74 3.41 25.82
CA ALA A 143 -1.53 2.87 26.44
C ALA A 143 -1.60 3.21 27.93
N SER A 144 -2.11 2.28 28.74
CA SER A 144 -1.96 2.36 30.19
C SER A 144 -0.47 2.30 30.50
N LEU A 145 0.13 3.45 30.78
CA LEU A 145 1.48 3.51 31.33
C LEU A 145 1.47 2.74 32.65
N PRO A 146 2.45 1.85 32.91
CA PRO A 146 2.63 1.27 34.23
C PRO A 146 2.68 2.40 35.26
N THR A 147 1.72 2.42 36.19
CA THR A 147 1.64 3.45 37.24
C THR A 147 2.75 3.28 38.28
N GLU A 148 3.42 2.13 38.28
CA GLU A 148 4.50 1.80 39.20
C GLU A 148 5.64 1.13 38.45
N VAL A 149 6.85 1.64 38.67
CA VAL A 149 8.08 1.04 38.21
C VAL A 149 8.58 0.10 39.33
N PRO A 150 8.83 -1.20 39.08
CA PRO A 150 9.20 -2.16 40.12
C PRO A 150 10.43 -1.77 40.95
N GLU A 151 11.38 -1.02 40.39
CA GLU A 151 12.54 -0.50 41.12
C GLU A 151 12.23 0.68 42.07
N ASP A 152 11.10 1.36 41.92
CA ASP A 152 10.66 2.46 42.80
C ASP A 152 9.88 1.94 44.03
N ARG A 153 9.69 0.63 44.12
CA ARG A 153 9.09 -0.03 45.29
C ARG A 153 10.10 -0.03 46.44
N ALA A 154 9.83 0.80 47.46
CA ALA A 154 10.62 0.84 48.68
C ALA A 154 10.82 -0.59 49.28
N PRO A 155 12.06 -1.01 49.59
CA PRO A 155 12.33 -2.29 50.23
C PRO A 155 11.68 -2.32 51.63
N GLY A 156 10.54 -3.00 51.77
CA GLY A 156 9.83 -3.16 53.05
C GLY A 156 8.30 -3.12 53.00
N ALA A 157 7.68 -2.77 51.87
CA ALA A 157 6.22 -2.63 51.77
C ALA A 157 5.41 -3.95 51.76
N ALA A 158 6.07 -5.12 51.86
CA ALA A 158 5.42 -6.42 51.70
C ALA A 158 4.66 -6.94 52.94
N ASN A 159 4.67 -6.23 54.08
CA ASN A 159 4.12 -6.74 55.34
C ASN A 159 3.02 -5.86 55.95
N SER A 160 1.96 -5.56 55.19
CA SER A 160 0.68 -5.17 55.80
C SER A 160 -0.45 -5.99 55.23
N THR A 161 -0.55 -7.22 55.71
CA THR A 161 -1.80 -7.98 55.72
C THR A 161 -2.84 -7.15 56.48
N PRO A 162 -4.05 -6.86 55.95
CA PRO A 162 -5.15 -6.45 56.79
C PRO A 162 -5.58 -7.71 57.56
N GLU A 163 -5.02 -7.93 58.74
CA GLU A 163 -5.54 -8.91 59.68
C GLU A 163 -6.96 -8.50 60.09
N GLY A 164 -7.86 -9.48 60.07
CA GLY A 164 -9.27 -9.32 60.39
C GLY A 164 -9.51 -8.79 61.80
N GLY A 165 -10.27 -7.70 61.91
CA GLY A 165 -10.91 -7.30 63.14
C GLY A 165 -12.22 -8.10 63.31
N SER A 166 -12.19 -9.13 64.15
CA SER A 166 -13.39 -9.78 64.66
C SER A 166 -14.14 -8.78 65.54
N ALA A 167 -15.35 -8.38 65.14
CA ALA A 167 -16.27 -7.65 66.00
C ALA A 167 -16.99 -8.65 66.90
N SER A 168 -16.67 -8.59 68.19
CA SER A 168 -17.55 -9.02 69.29
C SER A 168 -18.32 -7.80 69.77
#